data_AF-A0A920R8U5-F1
#
_entry.id   AF-A0A920R8U5-F1
#
_cell.length_a   1.000
_cell.length_b   1.000
_cell.length_c   1.000
_cell.angle_alpha   90.00
_cell.angle_beta   90.00
_cell.angle_gamma   90.00
#
_symmetry.space_group_name_H-M   'P 1'
#
loop_
_entity.id
_entity.type
_entity.pdbx_description
1 polymer ?
#
loop_
_entity_poly.entity_id
_entity_poly.type
_entity_poly.pdbx_seq_one_letter_code
_entity_poly.pdbx_strand_id
1 'polypeptide(L)'
;MKFLTIDTNQGNHPAIIVGDNEVLDLTQAPDSIFEDSWRPTSVRELFELGDEGLETVRRIKGAAEDNLEAVSSALYPLSDVAFSPPVVDPLACIFSGNELWTPPRRNG
;
A
#
# COMPACT_ATOMS: atom_id res chain seq x y z
N MET A 1 9.88 -1.99 7.12
CA MET A 1 8.74 -1.24 6.54
C MET A 1 7.60 -2.22 6.27
N LYS A 2 6.34 -1.80 6.41
CA LYS A 2 5.16 -2.65 6.19
C LYS A 2 4.29 -2.02 5.11
N PHE A 3 3.93 -2.81 4.10
CA PHE A 3 2.99 -2.44 3.04
C PHE A 3 1.63 -3.03 3.35
N LEU A 4 0.58 -2.24 3.11
CA LEU A 4 -0.79 -2.60 3.42
C LEU A 4 -1.66 -2.33 2.19
N THR A 5 -2.74 -3.07 2.08
CA THR A 5 -3.86 -2.72 1.23
C THR A 5 -5.05 -2.49 2.12
N ILE A 6 -5.60 -1.28 2.08
CA ILE A 6 -6.75 -0.89 2.88
C ILE A 6 -8.01 -0.96 2.02
N ASP A 7 -9.08 -1.51 2.61
CA ASP A 7 -10.38 -1.58 1.98
C ASP A 7 -11.15 -0.29 2.29
N THR A 8 -11.43 0.49 1.24
CA THR A 8 -12.15 1.77 1.36
C THR A 8 -13.43 1.73 0.55
N ASN A 9 -14.30 2.72 0.77
CA ASN A 9 -15.52 2.90 -0.03
C ASN A 9 -15.23 3.19 -1.51
N GLN A 10 -14.00 3.57 -1.86
CA GLN A 10 -13.55 3.84 -3.23
C GLN A 10 -12.77 2.67 -3.85
N GLY A 11 -12.62 1.56 -3.12
CA GLY A 11 -11.85 0.39 -3.51
C GLY A 11 -10.60 0.20 -2.65
N ASN A 12 -9.72 -0.68 -3.14
CA ASN A 12 -8.49 -1.04 -2.43
C ASN A 12 -7.40 0.00 -2.66
N HIS A 13 -6.90 0.59 -1.59
CA HIS A 13 -5.83 1.59 -1.67
C HIS A 13 -4.52 1.03 -1.09
N PRO A 14 -3.36 1.29 -1.73
CA PRO A 14 -2.07 1.04 -1.11
C PRO A 14 -1.84 1.97 0.08
N ALA A 15 -1.30 1.42 1.15
CA ALA A 15 -0.99 2.17 2.36
C ALA A 15 0.30 1.68 3.01
N ILE A 16 0.86 2.53 3.88
CA ILE A 16 2.02 2.20 4.72
C ILE A 16 1.76 2.57 6.17
N ILE A 17 2.48 1.91 7.08
CA ILE A 17 2.47 2.31 8.49
C ILE A 17 3.49 3.43 8.71
N VAL A 18 3.03 4.52 9.31
CA VAL A 18 3.84 5.65 9.78
C VAL A 18 3.67 5.84 11.28
N GLY A 19 4.71 6.35 11.96
CA GLY A 19 4.69 6.48 13.41
C GLY A 19 4.48 5.13 14.12
N ASP A 20 3.81 5.17 15.28
CA ASP A 20 3.60 3.97 16.11
C ASP A 20 2.34 3.18 15.76
N ASN A 21 1.28 3.82 15.24
CA ASN A 21 0.00 3.14 15.04
C ASN A 21 -0.92 3.80 14.00
N GLU A 22 -0.34 4.45 12.99
CA GLU A 22 -1.08 5.15 11.94
C GLU A 22 -0.83 4.53 10.57
N VAL A 23 -1.87 4.55 9.75
CA VAL A 23 -1.88 4.05 8.39
C VAL A 23 -2.05 5.23 7.45
N LEU A 24 -1.06 5.45 6.59
CA LEU A 24 -1.10 6.48 5.56
C LEU A 24 -1.62 5.87 4.25
N ASP A 25 -2.76 6.36 3.78
CA ASP A 25 -3.31 6.04 2.46
C ASP A 25 -2.52 6.80 1.37
N LEU A 26 -1.78 6.07 0.56
CA LEU A 26 -0.93 6.65 -0.48
C LEU A 26 -1.71 7.24 -1.66
N THR A 27 -3.00 6.89 -1.82
CA THR A 27 -3.84 7.48 -2.87
C THR A 27 -4.35 8.87 -2.48
N GLN A 28 -4.61 9.08 -1.19
CA GLN A 28 -5.16 10.32 -0.64
C GLN A 28 -4.08 11.27 -0.10
N ALA A 29 -2.85 10.78 0.06
CA ALA A 29 -1.74 11.60 0.54
C ALA A 29 -1.51 12.84 -0.36
N PRO A 30 -1.08 13.97 0.21
CA PRO A 30 -0.79 15.18 -0.57
C PRO A 30 0.44 14.99 -1.49
N ASP A 31 0.50 15.72 -2.61
CA ASP A 31 1.63 15.64 -3.55
C ASP A 31 2.98 15.99 -2.91
N SER A 32 2.98 16.74 -1.81
CA SER A 32 4.18 17.21 -1.13
C SER A 32 5.10 16.10 -0.61
N ILE A 33 4.59 14.88 -0.43
CA ILE A 33 5.41 13.73 0.03
C ILE A 33 5.92 12.86 -1.12
N PHE A 34 5.56 13.18 -2.36
CA PHE A 34 6.00 12.48 -3.55
C PHE A 34 7.06 13.34 -4.27
N GLU A 35 8.24 12.76 -4.56
CA GLU A 35 9.32 13.46 -5.27
C GLU A 35 8.98 13.71 -6.75
N ASP A 36 8.20 12.78 -7.34
CA ASP A 36 7.72 12.81 -8.71
C ASP A 36 6.19 12.81 -8.71
N SER A 37 5.54 13.27 -9.79
CA SER A 37 4.06 13.20 -9.93
C SER A 37 3.50 11.77 -10.01
N TRP A 38 4.34 10.76 -9.76
CA TRP A 38 3.94 9.37 -9.71
C TRP A 38 3.34 9.04 -8.34
N ARG A 39 2.17 8.41 -8.35
CA ARG A 39 1.48 7.92 -7.17
C ARG A 39 1.09 6.46 -7.38
N PRO A 40 1.39 5.58 -6.42
CA PRO A 40 1.03 4.18 -6.55
C PRO A 40 -0.48 4.01 -6.44
N THR A 41 -1.05 3.26 -7.38
CA THR A 41 -2.48 2.92 -7.36
C THR A 41 -2.74 1.59 -6.67
N SER A 42 -1.70 0.78 -6.46
CA SER A 42 -1.77 -0.51 -5.77
C SER A 42 -0.42 -0.90 -5.17
N VAL A 43 -0.43 -1.80 -4.17
CA VAL A 43 0.80 -2.38 -3.60
C VAL A 43 1.55 -3.22 -4.63
N ARG A 44 0.83 -3.81 -5.58
CA ARG A 44 1.44 -4.55 -6.68
C ARG A 44 2.35 -3.67 -7.53
N GLU A 45 1.89 -2.48 -7.89
CA GLU A 45 2.68 -1.51 -8.67
C GLU A 45 4.00 -1.18 -7.95
N LEU A 46 3.97 -1.05 -6.62
CA LEU A 46 5.17 -0.85 -5.79
C LEU A 46 6.15 -2.01 -5.92
N PHE A 47 5.67 -3.25 -5.96
CA PHE A 47 6.51 -4.44 -6.11
C PHE A 47 7.00 -4.66 -7.54
N GLU A 48 6.24 -4.25 -8.56
CA GLU A 48 6.66 -4.33 -9.96
C GLU A 48 7.86 -3.41 -10.26
N LEU A 49 8.04 -2.35 -9.48
CA LEU A 49 9.22 -1.48 -9.52
C LEU A 49 10.44 -2.03 -8.76
N GLY A 50 10.31 -3.16 -8.06
CA GLY A 50 11.42 -3.80 -7.35
C GLY A 50 12.07 -2.90 -6.30
N ASP A 51 13.41 -2.85 -6.31
CA ASP A 51 14.20 -2.05 -5.35
C ASP A 51 13.91 -0.55 -5.46
N GLU A 52 13.66 -0.03 -6.67
CA GLU A 52 13.33 1.39 -6.86
C GLU A 52 12.01 1.74 -6.19
N GLY A 53 10.98 0.88 -6.33
CA GLY A 53 9.69 1.06 -5.65
C GLY A 53 9.83 1.06 -4.13
N LEU A 54 10.69 0.17 -3.60
CA LEU A 54 10.97 0.10 -2.17
C LEU A 54 11.65 1.37 -1.65
N GLU A 55 12.66 1.86 -2.37
CA GLU A 55 13.37 3.10 -2.02
C GLU A 55 12.45 4.32 -2.07
N THR A 56 11.61 4.43 -3.10
CA THR A 56 10.63 5.51 -3.21
C THR A 56 9.68 5.52 -2.03
N VAL A 57 9.17 4.35 -1.61
CA VAL A 57 8.26 4.26 -0.47
C VAL A 57 8.97 4.59 0.85
N ARG A 58 10.27 4.27 0.99
CA ARG A 58 11.06 4.70 2.16
C ARG A 58 11.16 6.21 2.26
N ARG A 59 11.32 6.91 1.13
CA ARG A 59 11.37 8.37 1.10
C ARG A 59 10.01 8.99 1.40
N ILE A 60 8.93 8.46 0.81
CA ILE A 60 7.55 8.86 1.12
C ILE A 60 7.28 8.72 2.62
N LYS A 61 7.66 7.56 3.21
CA LYS A 61 7.53 7.32 4.65
C LYS A 61 8.28 8.36 5.47
N GLY A 62 9.55 8.62 5.12
CA GLY A 62 10.36 9.65 5.80
C GLY A 62 9.71 11.02 5.72
N ALA A 63 9.33 11.47 4.52
CA ALA A 63 8.69 12.76 4.31
C ALA A 63 7.35 12.91 5.08
N ALA A 64 6.56 11.84 5.16
CA ALA A 64 5.35 11.82 5.96
C ALA A 64 5.63 11.90 7.47
N GLU A 65 6.66 11.19 7.95
CA GLU A 65 7.05 11.22 9.38
C GLU A 65 7.67 12.56 9.79
N ASP A 66 8.40 13.23 8.90
CA ASP A 66 8.93 14.58 9.11
C ASP A 66 7.83 15.66 9.14
N ASN A 67 6.66 15.40 8.54
CA ASN A 67 5.55 16.36 8.46
C ASN A 67 4.16 15.69 8.55
N LEU A 68 3.87 15.12 9.72
CA LEU A 68 2.61 14.42 9.98
C LEU A 68 1.37 15.32 9.83
N GLU A 69 1.47 16.61 10.18
CA GLU A 69 0.36 17.56 10.05
C GLU A 69 -0.10 17.70 8.60
N ALA A 70 0.84 17.75 7.65
CA ALA A 70 0.53 17.88 6.22
C ALA A 70 -0.21 16.66 5.65
N VAL A 71 0.03 15.47 6.19
CA VAL A 71 -0.59 14.21 5.73
C VAL A 71 -1.81 13.79 6.55
N SER A 72 -2.19 14.57 7.56
CA SER A 72 -3.25 14.23 8.53
C SER A 72 -4.60 13.84 7.91
N SER A 73 -4.96 14.39 6.75
CA SER A 73 -6.20 14.04 6.04
C SER A 73 -6.18 12.65 5.40
N ALA A 74 -5.01 12.04 5.26
CA ALA A 74 -4.80 10.71 4.68
C ALA A 74 -4.34 9.68 5.73
N LEU A 75 -4.33 10.07 7.02
CA LEU A 75 -3.98 9.19 8.13
C LEU A 75 -5.22 8.57 8.76
N TYR A 76 -5.11 7.28 9.04
CA TYR A 76 -6.12 6.50 9.74
C TYR A 76 -5.50 5.78 10.92
N PRO A 77 -6.18 5.70 12.08
CA PRO A 77 -5.75 4.83 13.17
C PRO A 77 -5.71 3.37 12.69
N LEU A 78 -4.65 2.63 13.02
CA LEU A 78 -4.51 1.22 12.62
C LEU A 78 -5.70 0.35 13.07
N SER A 79 -6.37 0.71 14.17
CA SER A 79 -7.55 0.04 14.70
C SER A 79 -8.82 0.20 13.85
N ASP A 80 -8.89 1.26 13.06
CA ASP A 80 -10.11 1.69 12.37
C ASP A 80 -10.08 1.33 10.88
N VAL A 81 -9.00 0.70 10.43
CA VAL A 81 -8.77 0.33 9.03
C VAL A 81 -9.23 -1.10 8.77
N ALA A 82 -10.06 -1.27 7.76
CA ALA A 82 -10.33 -2.57 7.16
C ALA A 82 -9.18 -2.94 6.20
N PHE A 83 -8.69 -4.18 6.28
CA PHE A 83 -7.57 -4.64 5.46
C PHE A 83 -8.03 -5.63 4.40
N SER A 84 -7.46 -5.48 3.22
CA SER A 84 -7.53 -6.45 2.13
C SER A 84 -6.21 -7.22 2.02
N PRO A 85 -6.19 -8.34 1.27
CA PRO A 85 -4.93 -8.99 0.92
C PRO A 85 -3.95 -7.97 0.31
N PRO A 86 -2.65 -8.01 0.68
CA PRO A 86 -1.66 -7.03 0.20
C PRO A 86 -1.55 -6.95 -1.33
N VAL A 87 -1.88 -8.03 -2.03
CA VAL A 87 -2.07 -8.03 -3.49
C VAL A 87 -3.42 -8.68 -3.76
N VAL A 88 -4.40 -7.87 -4.16
CA VAL A 88 -5.82 -8.27 -4.28
C VAL A 88 -6.03 -9.33 -5.38
N ASP A 89 -5.27 -9.24 -6.47
CA ASP A 89 -5.33 -10.18 -7.60
C ASP A 89 -3.90 -10.61 -7.97
N PRO A 90 -3.35 -11.65 -7.30
CA PRO A 90 -2.00 -12.12 -7.60
C PRO A 90 -1.97 -12.86 -8.94
N LEU A 91 -1.08 -12.47 -9.85
CA LEU A 91 -0.85 -13.15 -11.14
C LEU A 91 -0.31 -14.59 -10.99
N ALA A 92 0.33 -14.88 -9.85
CA ALA A 92 1.00 -16.13 -9.60
C ALA A 92 0.30 -16.94 -8.52
N CYS A 93 0.45 -18.26 -8.62
CA CYS A 93 0.00 -19.21 -7.62
C CYS A 93 0.60 -18.87 -6.26
N ILE A 94 -0.23 -18.86 -5.22
CA ILE A 94 0.24 -18.74 -3.86
C ILE A 94 0.80 -20.10 -3.47
N PHE A 95 2.09 -20.20 -3.21
CA PHE A 95 2.68 -21.43 -2.69
C PHE A 95 2.50 -21.44 -1.17
N SER A 96 1.72 -22.39 -0.67
CA SER A 96 1.58 -22.62 0.78
C SER A 96 2.28 -23.93 1.09
N GLY A 97 3.53 -23.86 1.56
CA GLY A 97 4.40 -25.04 1.70
C GLY A 97 4.91 -25.54 0.35
N ASN A 98 4.84 -26.85 0.11
CA ASN A 98 5.20 -27.48 -1.17
C ASN A 98 4.04 -27.59 -2.17
N GLU A 99 2.88 -27.00 -1.85
CA GLU A 99 1.66 -27.13 -2.65
C GLU A 99 1.33 -25.82 -3.36
N LEU A 100 1.06 -25.95 -4.67
CA LEU A 100 0.67 -24.85 -5.56
C LEU A 100 -0.82 -24.56 -5.40
N TRP A 101 -1.20 -23.45 -4.78
CA TRP A 101 -2.59 -23.00 -4.79
C TRP A 101 -2.87 -22.18 -6.06
N THR A 102 -3.81 -22.64 -6.88
CA THR A 102 -4.31 -21.92 -8.06
C THR A 102 -5.67 -21.28 -7.73
N PRO A 103 -5.86 -19.97 -7.98
CA PRO A 103 -7.16 -19.35 -7.79
C PRO A 103 -8.20 -19.97 -8.75
N PRO A 104 -9.49 -20.04 -8.35
CA PRO A 104 -10.53 -20.56 -9.22
C PRO A 104 -10.61 -19.73 -10.51
N ARG A 105 -10.61 -20.40 -11.66
CA ARG A 105 -10.79 -19.73 -12.96
C ARG A 105 -12.14 -19.02 -12.96
N ARG A 106 -12.14 -17.70 -13.18
CA ARG A 106 -13.35 -16.98 -13.55
C ARG A 106 -13.85 -17.56 -14.87
N ASN A 107 -14.94 -18.33 -14.84
CA ASN A 107 -15.68 -18.67 -16.05
C ASN A 107 -16.29 -17.36 -16.55
N GLY A 108 -15.85 -16.92 -17.72
CA GLY A 108 -16.54 -15.89 -18.51
C GLY A 108 -17.82 -16.43 -19.12
#